data_AF-A0A8H7XXT9-F1
#
_entry.id   AF-A0A8H7XXT9-F1
#
_cell.length_a   1.000
_cell.length_b   1.000
_cell.length_c   1.000
_cell.angle_alpha   90.00
_cell.angle_beta   90.00
_cell.angle_gamma   90.00
#
_symmetry.space_group_name_H-M   'P 1'
#
loop_
_entity.id
_entity.type
_entity.pdbx_description
1 polymer ?
#
loop_
_entity_poly.entity_id
_entity_poly.type
_entity_poly.pdbx_seq_one_letter_code
_entity_poly.pdbx_strand_id
1 'polypeptide(L)'
;MGMWLPVHNEEWDGDVPLGFDRAPSPHRDAEKGTLTFKGNTLPWLVGRYEVRYHHDVDKPEDVNFTTVRESLKRIVPLCLDEDPSLIPLSCKPTKKLSQDGDFPLHTSDTPSNSGILEAESELDHEGRDPDDFSFWSERQAKRICSAIKQIFDVEYAPEVIVADANLTTLANRILVSKEILSSGP
;
A
#
# COMPACT_ATOMS: atom_id res chain seq x y z
N MET A 1 -8.62 -1.59 -30.34
CA MET A 1 -7.58 -1.48 -29.29
C MET A 1 -6.97 -0.10 -29.43
N GLY A 2 -7.12 0.77 -28.43
CA GLY A 2 -6.52 2.11 -28.46
C GLY A 2 -5.02 2.01 -28.19
N MET A 3 -4.22 2.87 -28.83
CA MET A 3 -2.80 2.98 -28.51
C MET A 3 -2.65 3.81 -27.25
N TRP A 4 -2.09 3.24 -26.18
CA TRP A 4 -1.77 3.96 -24.95
C TRP A 4 -0.26 4.15 -24.85
N LEU A 5 0.15 5.21 -24.16
CA LEU A 5 1.55 5.51 -23.85
C LEU A 5 1.66 5.71 -22.33
N PRO A 6 2.50 4.93 -21.62
CA PRO A 6 2.60 4.98 -20.17
C PRO A 6 3.20 6.31 -19.70
N VAL A 7 2.68 6.85 -18.60
CA VAL A 7 3.16 8.12 -18.02
C VAL A 7 4.59 7.99 -17.49
N HIS A 8 4.95 6.80 -17.01
CA HIS A 8 6.30 6.43 -16.65
C HIS A 8 6.76 5.27 -17.54
N ASN A 9 7.57 5.58 -18.56
CA ASN A 9 8.15 4.57 -19.46
C ASN A 9 9.04 3.55 -18.72
N GLU A 10 9.46 3.87 -17.51
CA GLU A 10 10.28 3.00 -16.65
C GLU A 10 9.44 1.88 -16.01
N GLU A 11 8.11 2.07 -15.92
CA GLU A 11 7.15 1.13 -15.33
C GLU A 11 6.48 0.22 -16.39
N TRP A 12 6.84 0.33 -17.68
CA TRP A 12 6.16 -0.38 -18.77
C TRP A 12 7.10 -0.67 -19.97
N ASP A 13 7.12 -1.90 -20.48
CA ASP A 13 7.74 -2.33 -21.73
C ASP A 13 6.66 -2.51 -22.79
N GLY A 14 6.42 -1.45 -23.56
CA GLY A 14 5.30 -1.39 -24.50
C GLY A 14 3.96 -1.39 -23.76
N ASP A 15 3.16 -2.45 -23.94
CA ASP A 15 1.86 -2.65 -23.30
C ASP A 15 1.95 -3.48 -22.00
N VAL A 16 3.15 -3.89 -21.60
CA VAL A 16 3.40 -4.79 -20.47
C VAL A 16 3.96 -3.98 -19.29
N PRO A 17 3.36 -4.03 -18.09
CA PRO A 17 3.91 -3.32 -16.94
C PRO A 17 5.23 -3.96 -16.49
N LEU A 18 6.29 -3.16 -16.44
CA LEU A 18 7.53 -3.45 -15.72
C LEU A 18 7.27 -3.01 -14.28
N GLY A 19 7.25 -3.95 -13.33
CA GLY A 19 6.75 -3.74 -11.96
C GLY A 19 7.16 -2.44 -11.25
N PHE A 20 6.33 -2.07 -10.27
CA PHE A 20 6.22 -0.80 -9.53
C PHE A 20 7.46 -0.25 -8.78
N ASP A 21 8.68 -0.72 -9.05
CA ASP A 21 9.86 -0.27 -8.31
C ASP A 21 10.33 1.11 -8.78
N ARG A 22 9.68 2.14 -8.24
CA ARG A 22 10.16 3.51 -8.28
C ARG A 22 10.69 3.92 -6.91
N ALA A 23 11.94 4.38 -6.88
CA ALA A 23 12.56 4.86 -5.66
C ALA A 23 11.86 6.15 -5.15
N PRO A 24 11.61 6.29 -3.83
CA PRO A 24 10.95 7.46 -3.26
C PRO A 24 11.86 8.71 -3.34
N SER A 25 11.31 9.84 -3.81
CA SER A 25 12.02 11.14 -3.86
C SER A 25 11.57 12.10 -2.75
N PRO A 26 12.44 12.99 -2.23
CA PRO A 26 12.31 13.54 -0.88
C PRO A 26 11.44 14.80 -0.75
N HIS A 27 10.80 15.26 -1.83
CA HIS A 27 9.95 16.45 -1.83
C HIS A 27 8.64 16.10 -2.52
N ARG A 28 7.49 16.17 -1.82
CA ARG A 28 6.17 16.08 -2.48
C ARG A 28 5.85 17.38 -3.20
N ASP A 29 6.66 17.70 -4.18
CA ASP A 29 6.29 18.56 -5.29
C ASP A 29 5.33 17.77 -6.20
N ALA A 30 4.40 18.44 -6.88
CA ALA A 30 3.72 17.79 -7.98
C ALA A 30 4.80 17.28 -8.94
N GLU A 31 4.95 15.96 -9.06
CA GLU A 31 5.89 15.39 -10.03
C GLU A 31 5.37 15.76 -11.42
N LYS A 32 6.14 16.61 -12.09
CA LYS A 32 5.83 17.06 -13.44
C LYS A 32 6.57 16.16 -14.41
N GLY A 33 5.83 15.30 -15.09
CA GLY A 33 6.31 14.56 -16.25
C GLY A 33 5.98 15.27 -17.56
N THR A 34 6.74 14.99 -18.61
CA THR A 34 6.37 15.36 -19.98
C THR A 34 6.19 14.10 -20.79
N LEU A 35 4.95 13.83 -21.22
CA LEU A 35 4.66 12.73 -22.13
C LEU A 35 4.79 13.21 -23.57
N THR A 36 5.69 12.62 -24.35
CA THR A 36 5.86 12.97 -25.76
C THR A 36 5.43 11.81 -26.65
N PHE A 37 4.26 11.96 -27.30
CA PHE A 37 3.82 11.03 -28.34
C PHE A 37 4.61 11.29 -29.64
N LYS A 38 5.14 10.25 -30.29
CA LYS A 38 5.92 10.36 -31.54
C LYS A 38 5.61 9.22 -32.50
N GLY A 39 5.75 9.51 -33.79
CA GLY A 39 5.67 8.49 -34.84
C GLY A 39 4.33 7.74 -34.82
N ASN A 40 4.39 6.42 -34.81
CA ASN A 40 3.22 5.54 -34.92
C ASN A 40 2.37 5.47 -33.64
N THR A 41 2.74 6.15 -32.55
CA THR A 41 1.89 6.22 -31.35
C THR A 41 0.83 7.32 -31.46
N LEU A 42 0.93 8.18 -32.47
CA LEU A 42 -0.06 9.21 -32.73
C LEU A 42 -1.24 8.61 -33.49
N PRO A 43 -2.49 8.91 -33.09
CA PRO A 43 -3.64 8.51 -33.87
C PRO A 43 -3.54 9.04 -35.30
N TRP A 44 -3.68 8.15 -36.29
CA TRP A 44 -3.69 8.49 -37.72
C TRP A 44 -5.05 9.04 -38.19
N LEU A 45 -6.10 8.89 -37.38
CA LEU A 45 -7.41 9.43 -37.68
C LEU A 45 -7.53 10.84 -37.12
N VAL A 46 -8.10 11.75 -37.92
CA VAL A 46 -8.43 13.09 -37.46
C VAL A 46 -9.62 12.97 -36.50
N GLY A 47 -9.47 13.51 -35.29
CA GLY A 47 -10.51 13.42 -34.26
C GLY A 47 -10.13 14.14 -32.98
N ARG A 48 -11.01 14.02 -31.98
CA ARG A 48 -10.79 14.55 -30.63
C ARG A 48 -10.29 13.41 -29.73
N TYR A 49 -9.19 13.65 -29.04
CA TYR A 49 -8.55 12.70 -28.13
C TYR A 49 -8.43 13.30 -26.74
N GLU A 50 -8.36 12.45 -25.72
CA GLU A 50 -8.14 12.85 -24.33
C GLU A 50 -7.07 11.96 -23.69
N VAL A 51 -6.35 12.53 -22.72
CA VAL A 51 -5.38 11.79 -21.91
C VAL A 51 -6.10 11.32 -20.65
N ARG A 52 -6.09 10.00 -20.40
CA ARG A 52 -6.67 9.41 -19.19
C ARG A 52 -5.58 8.77 -18.34
N TYR A 53 -5.48 9.22 -17.10
CA TYR A 53 -4.62 8.63 -16.09
C TYR A 53 -5.38 7.50 -15.38
N HIS A 54 -4.81 6.30 -15.31
CA HIS A 54 -5.38 5.16 -14.57
C HIS A 54 -4.43 4.79 -13.42
N HIS A 55 -4.85 5.04 -12.17
CA HIS A 55 -4.20 4.44 -10.98
C HIS A 55 -4.85 3.07 -10.81
N ASP A 56 -4.11 1.98 -11.04
CA ASP A 56 -4.63 0.65 -10.74
C ASP A 56 -4.48 0.40 -9.24
N VAL A 57 -5.58 0.58 -8.50
CA VAL A 57 -5.65 0.15 -7.12
C VAL A 57 -6.35 -1.20 -7.15
N ASP A 58 -5.57 -2.28 -6.98
CA ASP A 58 -6.04 -3.66 -7.09
C ASP A 58 -7.34 -3.87 -6.30
N LYS A 59 -8.44 -4.01 -7.05
CA LYS A 59 -9.73 -4.38 -6.50
C LYS A 59 -9.74 -5.89 -6.24
N PRO A 60 -10.05 -6.35 -5.02
CA PRO A 60 -10.15 -7.77 -4.77
C PRO A 60 -11.34 -8.36 -5.54
N GLU A 61 -11.15 -9.54 -6.15
CA GLU A 61 -12.18 -10.27 -6.90
C GLU A 61 -13.36 -10.64 -5.99
N ASP A 62 -13.06 -11.11 -4.79
CA ASP A 62 -14.03 -11.43 -3.75
C ASP A 62 -13.93 -10.44 -2.59
N VAL A 63 -15.09 -10.00 -2.07
CA VAL A 63 -15.16 -9.11 -0.91
C VAL A 63 -15.44 -9.95 0.35
N ASN A 64 -14.39 -10.45 0.97
CA ASN A 64 -14.43 -11.15 2.25
C ASN A 64 -13.43 -10.50 3.24
N PHE A 65 -13.49 -10.90 4.51
CA PHE A 65 -12.64 -10.28 5.54
C PHE A 65 -11.16 -10.32 5.19
N THR A 66 -10.67 -11.48 4.74
CA THR A 66 -9.27 -11.68 4.41
C THR A 66 -8.84 -10.78 3.25
N THR A 67 -9.59 -10.76 2.15
CA THR A 67 -9.24 -9.96 0.97
C THR A 67 -9.32 -8.46 1.25
N VAL A 68 -10.36 -8.01 1.96
CA VAL A 68 -10.49 -6.61 2.37
C VAL A 68 -9.33 -6.19 3.28
N ARG A 69 -9.00 -7.01 4.29
CA ARG A 69 -7.88 -6.72 5.19
C ARG A 69 -6.54 -6.69 4.46
N GLU A 70 -6.29 -7.61 3.54
CA GLU A 70 -5.07 -7.62 2.73
C GLU A 70 -5.00 -6.41 1.77
N SER A 71 -6.11 -6.00 1.17
CA SER A 71 -6.17 -4.75 0.42
C SER A 71 -5.89 -3.53 1.31
N LEU A 72 -6.47 -3.46 2.51
CA LEU A 72 -6.20 -2.39 3.48
C LEU A 72 -4.73 -2.37 3.90
N LYS A 73 -4.10 -3.53 4.14
CA LYS A 73 -2.68 -3.64 4.45
C LYS A 73 -1.78 -3.06 3.37
N ARG A 74 -2.21 -3.07 2.10
CA ARG A 74 -1.47 -2.47 0.98
C ARG A 74 -1.71 -0.97 0.89
N ILE A 75 -2.96 -0.53 1.03
CA ILE A 75 -3.32 0.87 0.75
C ILE A 75 -3.13 1.82 1.92
N VAL A 76 -3.31 1.35 3.16
CA VAL A 76 -3.17 2.18 4.37
C VAL A 76 -1.73 2.70 4.50
N PRO A 77 -0.67 1.88 4.35
CA PRO A 77 0.70 2.39 4.32
C PRO A 77 0.94 3.51 3.28
N LEU A 78 0.46 3.34 2.04
CA LEU A 78 0.59 4.36 1.00
C LEU A 78 -0.11 5.67 1.38
N CYS A 79 -1.28 5.57 2.01
CA CYS A 79 -2.02 6.74 2.47
C CYS A 79 -1.34 7.45 3.65
N LEU A 80 -0.54 6.71 4.42
CA LEU A 80 0.25 7.18 5.56
C LEU A 80 1.68 7.59 5.16
N ASP A 81 1.98 7.74 3.88
CA ASP A 81 3.31 8.12 3.37
C ASP A 81 4.40 7.09 3.72
N GLU A 82 4.01 5.83 3.94
CA GLU A 82 4.87 4.69 4.29
C GLU A 82 5.70 4.87 5.56
N ASP A 83 5.27 5.78 6.45
CA ASP A 83 5.99 6.05 7.68
C ASP A 83 5.92 4.87 8.68
N PRO A 84 7.05 4.22 9.04
CA PRO A 84 7.08 3.05 9.92
C PRO A 84 6.50 3.28 11.32
N SER A 85 6.41 4.53 11.78
CA SER A 85 5.82 4.89 13.07
C SER A 85 4.29 4.95 13.02
N LEU A 86 3.74 5.16 11.81
CA LEU A 86 2.32 5.32 11.56
C LEU A 86 1.66 4.02 11.12
N ILE A 87 2.35 3.17 10.37
CA ILE A 87 1.77 1.97 9.77
C ILE A 87 1.57 0.81 10.79
N PRO A 88 0.60 -0.08 10.54
CA PRO A 88 0.39 -1.28 11.36
C PRO A 88 1.59 -2.22 11.39
N LEU A 89 1.78 -2.94 12.50
CA LEU A 89 2.80 -3.98 12.60
C LEU A 89 2.52 -5.14 11.65
N SER A 90 1.24 -5.43 11.37
CA SER A 90 0.81 -6.49 10.48
C SER A 90 1.11 -6.23 9.01
N CYS A 91 1.52 -5.00 8.65
CA CYS A 91 2.04 -4.64 7.34
C CYS A 91 3.54 -4.93 7.20
N LYS A 92 4.27 -5.17 8.29
CA LYS A 92 5.72 -5.39 8.25
C LYS A 92 6.00 -6.82 7.75
N PRO A 93 6.96 -7.00 6.82
CA PRO A 93 7.35 -8.33 6.38
C PRO A 93 7.95 -9.07 7.58
N THR A 94 7.30 -10.15 8.00
CA THR A 94 7.84 -11.05 9.02
C THR A 94 9.13 -11.65 8.47
N LYS A 95 10.30 -11.29 9.03
CA LYS A 95 11.53 -12.05 8.79
C LYS A 95 11.27 -13.48 9.27
N LYS A 96 10.96 -14.39 8.34
CA LYS A 96 10.99 -15.82 8.62
C LYS A 96 12.45 -16.14 8.93
N LEU A 97 12.75 -16.32 10.22
CA LEU A 97 13.97 -17.00 10.61
C LEU A 97 13.90 -18.38 9.97
N SER A 98 14.72 -18.63 8.96
CA SER A 98 14.91 -19.96 8.40
C SER A 98 15.32 -20.87 9.54
N GLN A 99 14.37 -21.67 10.00
CA GLN A 99 14.57 -22.72 10.98
C GLN A 99 15.16 -23.91 10.22
N ASP A 100 16.41 -23.77 9.76
CA ASP A 100 17.22 -24.92 9.39
C ASP A 100 17.90 -25.40 10.67
N GLY A 101 17.46 -26.57 11.12
CA GLY A 101 17.99 -27.23 12.29
C GLY A 101 19.44 -27.67 12.07
N ASP A 102 20.28 -27.40 13.05
CA ASP A 102 21.14 -28.43 13.63
C ASP A 102 21.62 -27.98 15.02
N PHE A 103 21.27 -28.75 16.05
CA PHE A 103 21.93 -28.66 17.36
C PHE A 103 23.26 -29.41 17.28
N PRO A 104 24.37 -28.81 17.71
CA PRO A 104 25.24 -29.55 18.61
C PRO A 104 25.64 -28.79 19.88
N LEU A 105 25.74 -29.58 20.94
CA LEU A 105 26.05 -29.25 22.31
C LEU A 105 27.52 -28.79 22.51
N HIS A 106 27.69 -27.81 23.41
CA HIS A 106 28.81 -27.63 24.35
C HIS A 106 30.15 -26.92 23.94
N THR A 107 30.34 -25.78 24.62
CA THR A 107 31.55 -25.23 25.29
C THR A 107 32.71 -24.53 24.58
N SER A 108 33.10 -23.45 25.27
CA SER A 108 34.43 -22.81 25.42
C SER A 108 34.80 -21.62 24.52
N ASP A 109 34.65 -20.44 25.14
CA ASP A 109 35.70 -19.44 25.40
C ASP A 109 36.34 -18.61 24.26
N THR A 110 35.96 -17.31 24.30
CA THR A 110 36.81 -16.10 24.14
C THR A 110 37.15 -15.53 22.74
N PRO A 111 37.51 -14.23 22.63
CA PRO A 111 36.70 -13.25 21.88
C PRO A 111 37.47 -12.59 20.72
N SER A 112 36.77 -11.91 19.79
CA SER A 112 37.26 -10.69 19.12
C SER A 112 36.23 -10.12 18.13
N ASN A 113 35.67 -8.98 18.53
CA ASN A 113 35.41 -7.78 17.72
C ASN A 113 34.95 -7.96 16.26
N SER A 114 33.64 -7.93 16.06
CA SER A 114 33.04 -7.43 14.82
C SER A 114 31.98 -6.40 15.20
N GLY A 115 32.29 -5.13 15.06
CA GLY A 115 31.25 -4.10 15.01
C GLY A 115 30.32 -4.40 13.84
N ILE A 116 29.02 -4.25 14.07
CA ILE A 116 28.02 -3.71 13.13
C ILE A 116 26.66 -3.73 13.84
N LEU A 117 26.28 -2.53 14.26
CA LEU A 117 24.93 -1.95 14.27
C LEU A 117 23.89 -2.64 15.15
N GLU A 118 23.74 -2.05 16.34
CA GLU A 118 22.62 -2.18 17.27
C GLU A 118 21.29 -1.98 16.53
N ALA A 119 20.53 -3.06 16.40
CA ALA A 119 19.12 -3.01 16.07
C ALA A 119 18.35 -2.56 17.32
N GLU A 120 18.37 -1.25 17.58
CA GLU A 120 17.50 -0.59 18.54
C GLU A 120 16.02 -0.69 18.05
N SER A 121 15.31 -1.80 18.34
CA SER A 121 13.82 -1.79 18.25
C SER A 121 13.09 -2.90 19.03
N GLU A 122 13.76 -3.63 19.93
CA GLU A 122 13.14 -4.75 20.68
C GLU A 122 12.46 -4.32 22.01
N LEU A 123 12.32 -3.02 22.30
CA LEU A 123 11.84 -2.54 23.60
C LEU A 123 10.77 -1.43 23.44
N ASP A 124 9.55 -1.77 22.96
CA ASP A 124 8.33 -0.97 23.26
C ASP A 124 6.97 -1.51 22.74
N HIS A 125 6.87 -2.73 22.20
CA HIS A 125 5.64 -3.21 21.54
C HIS A 125 4.78 -4.20 22.36
N GLU A 126 5.04 -4.41 23.65
CA GLU A 126 4.19 -5.25 24.50
C GLU A 126 2.85 -4.54 24.79
N GLY A 127 1.87 -4.70 23.92
CA GLY A 127 0.47 -4.30 24.18
C GLY A 127 -0.25 -3.54 23.06
N ARG A 128 0.42 -3.19 21.97
CA ARG A 128 -0.23 -2.55 20.79
C ARG A 128 -0.81 -3.62 19.87
N ASP A 129 -2.05 -3.45 19.41
CA ASP A 129 -2.65 -4.38 18.46
C ASP A 129 -1.85 -4.33 17.14
N PRO A 130 -1.52 -5.49 16.53
CA PRO A 130 -0.72 -5.52 15.32
C PRO A 130 -1.36 -4.78 14.13
N ASP A 131 -2.67 -4.56 14.15
CA ASP A 131 -3.42 -3.83 13.11
C ASP A 131 -3.58 -2.33 13.39
N ASP A 132 -3.11 -1.82 14.53
CA ASP A 132 -3.23 -0.41 14.90
C ASP A 132 -2.30 0.49 14.07
N PHE A 133 -2.86 1.57 13.51
CA PHE A 133 -2.12 2.64 12.87
C PHE A 133 -2.48 4.00 13.46
N SER A 134 -1.60 4.97 13.21
CA SER A 134 -1.73 6.33 13.74
C SER A 134 -1.73 7.35 12.61
N PHE A 135 -2.20 8.56 12.90
CA PHE A 135 -2.21 9.67 11.96
C PHE A 135 -1.42 10.84 12.52
N TRP A 136 -0.72 11.55 11.65
CA TRP A 136 -0.18 12.89 11.93
C TRP A 136 -1.07 14.01 11.41
N SER A 137 -1.98 13.72 10.48
CA SER A 137 -2.87 14.74 9.92
C SER A 137 -4.20 14.18 9.41
N GLU A 138 -5.23 15.02 9.42
CA GLU A 138 -6.54 14.73 8.80
C GLU A 138 -6.41 14.43 7.29
N ARG A 139 -5.37 14.95 6.63
CA ARG A 139 -5.08 14.67 5.22
C ARG A 139 -4.78 13.19 4.97
N GLN A 140 -4.17 12.49 5.92
CA GLN A 140 -3.91 11.05 5.82
C GLN A 140 -5.22 10.25 5.90
N ALA A 141 -6.11 10.59 6.83
CA ALA A 141 -7.43 9.98 6.92
C ALA A 141 -8.26 10.18 5.64
N LYS A 142 -8.25 11.40 5.06
CA LYS A 142 -8.91 11.69 3.76
C LYS A 142 -8.40 10.84 2.60
N ARG A 143 -7.10 10.53 2.59
CA ARG A 143 -6.51 9.64 1.57
C ARG A 143 -7.01 8.22 1.71
N ILE A 144 -7.09 7.70 2.94
CA ILE A 144 -7.69 6.38 3.22
C ILE A 144 -9.17 6.35 2.83
N CYS A 145 -9.96 7.39 3.14
CA CYS A 145 -11.35 7.51 2.67
C CYS A 145 -11.46 7.37 1.14
N SER A 146 -10.60 8.11 0.42
CA SER A 146 -10.61 8.11 -1.04
C SER A 146 -10.25 6.74 -1.61
N ALA A 147 -9.26 6.06 -1.02
CA ALA A 147 -8.86 4.73 -1.41
C ALA A 147 -9.97 3.69 -1.13
N ILE A 148 -10.58 3.72 0.06
CA ILE A 148 -11.70 2.83 0.40
C ILE A 148 -12.88 3.03 -0.57
N LYS A 149 -13.23 4.29 -0.89
CA LYS A 149 -14.27 4.61 -1.87
C LYS A 149 -13.94 4.03 -3.25
N GLN A 150 -12.70 4.17 -3.71
CA GLN A 150 -12.29 3.66 -5.01
C GLN A 150 -12.32 2.13 -5.08
N ILE A 151 -11.84 1.43 -4.06
CA ILE A 151 -11.67 -0.03 -4.03
C ILE A 151 -12.99 -0.73 -3.70
N PHE A 152 -13.70 -0.28 -2.68
CA PHE A 152 -14.85 -1.01 -2.14
C PHE A 152 -16.19 -0.36 -2.51
N ASP A 153 -16.17 0.86 -3.07
CA ASP A 153 -17.37 1.65 -3.34
C ASP A 153 -18.17 1.95 -2.05
N VAL A 154 -17.44 2.24 -0.97
CA VAL A 154 -17.99 2.61 0.33
C VAL A 154 -17.43 3.97 0.75
N GLU A 155 -18.30 4.88 1.15
CA GLU A 155 -17.94 6.23 1.55
C GLU A 155 -17.95 6.39 3.08
N TYR A 156 -16.84 6.85 3.64
CA TYR A 156 -16.69 7.16 5.05
C TYR A 156 -16.21 8.59 5.25
N ALA A 157 -16.64 9.21 6.35
CA ALA A 157 -16.09 10.46 6.82
C ALA A 157 -14.70 10.23 7.47
N PRO A 158 -13.75 11.18 7.38
CA PRO A 158 -12.41 11.03 7.96
C PRO A 158 -12.40 10.67 9.45
N GLU A 159 -13.38 11.16 10.21
CA GLU A 159 -13.54 10.90 11.64
C GLU A 159 -13.78 9.42 11.95
N VAL A 160 -14.45 8.70 11.03
CA VAL A 160 -14.67 7.25 11.16
C VAL A 160 -13.35 6.51 11.00
N ILE A 161 -12.53 6.92 10.03
CA ILE A 161 -11.22 6.31 9.79
C ILE A 161 -10.29 6.54 10.97
N VAL A 162 -10.33 7.74 11.56
CA VAL A 162 -9.57 8.08 12.76
C VAL A 162 -10.07 7.35 14.00
N ALA A 163 -11.38 7.15 14.14
CA ALA A 163 -11.95 6.42 15.27
C ALA A 163 -11.60 4.93 15.21
N ASP A 164 -11.59 4.34 14.02
CA ASP A 164 -11.29 2.92 13.86
C ASP A 164 -9.79 2.66 13.99
N ALA A 165 -8.95 3.45 13.31
CA ALA A 165 -7.47 3.43 13.36
C ALA A 165 -6.81 2.02 13.41
N ASN A 166 -7.53 1.01 12.92
CA ASN A 166 -7.15 -0.39 13.02
C ASN A 166 -7.69 -1.13 11.78
N LEU A 167 -6.83 -1.91 11.13
CA LEU A 167 -7.17 -2.61 9.89
C LEU A 167 -8.29 -3.63 10.06
N THR A 168 -8.32 -4.36 11.17
CA THR A 168 -9.36 -5.35 11.45
C THR A 168 -10.71 -4.67 11.65
N THR A 169 -10.74 -3.56 12.40
CA THR A 169 -11.96 -2.77 12.60
C THR A 169 -12.48 -2.21 11.27
N LEU A 170 -11.61 -1.62 10.45
CA LEU A 170 -11.97 -1.11 9.13
C LEU A 170 -12.46 -2.21 8.19
N ALA A 171 -11.80 -3.37 8.18
CA ALA A 171 -12.21 -4.49 7.33
C ALA A 171 -13.63 -4.96 7.67
N ASN A 172 -13.91 -5.16 8.97
CA ASN A 172 -15.25 -5.50 9.44
C ASN A 172 -16.28 -4.43 9.06
N ARG A 173 -15.95 -3.15 9.24
CA ARG A 173 -16.87 -2.05 8.89
C ARG A 173 -17.19 -2.03 7.40
N ILE A 174 -16.18 -2.23 6.54
CA ILE A 174 -16.35 -2.32 5.08
C ILE A 174 -17.27 -3.49 4.73
N LEU A 175 -17.07 -4.67 5.31
CA LEU A 175 -17.94 -5.82 5.05
C LEU A 175 -19.39 -5.55 5.42
N VAL A 176 -19.64 -5.02 6.62
CA VAL A 176 -20.99 -4.66 7.07
C VAL A 176 -21.62 -3.63 6.13
N SER A 177 -20.85 -2.61 5.71
CA SER A 177 -21.35 -1.60 4.78
C SER A 177 -21.67 -2.19 3.41
N LYS A 178 -20.86 -3.13 2.91
CA LYS A 178 -21.12 -3.84 1.65
C LYS A 178 -22.36 -4.72 1.73
N GLU A 179 -22.56 -5.42 2.85
CA GLU A 179 -23.75 -6.24 3.08
C GLU A 179 -25.02 -5.37 3.06
N ILE A 180 -25.02 -4.24 3.75
CA ILE A 180 -26.16 -3.28 3.78
C ILE A 180 -26.43 -2.73 2.37
N LEU A 181 -25.40 -2.36 1.62
CA LEU A 181 -25.55 -1.87 0.25
C LEU A 181 -26.06 -2.95 -0.72
N SER A 182 -25.69 -4.22 -0.50
CA SER A 182 -26.15 -5.35 -1.31
C SER A 182 -27.56 -5.84 -0.95
N SER A 183 -28.01 -5.56 0.28
CA SER A 183 -29.33 -5.93 0.81
C SER A 183 -30.36 -4.80 0.71
N GLY A 184 -30.05 -3.74 -0.04
CA GLY A 184 -31.00 -2.67 -0.37
C GLY A 184 -32.22 -3.20 -1.16
N PRO A 185 -33.37 -2.51 -1.06
CA PRO A 185 -34.68 -2.99 -1.54
C PRO A 185 -34.79 -3.22 -3.05
#